data_AF-A0AAE9ZVI9-F1
#
_entry.id   AF-A0AAE9ZVI9-F1
#
_cell.length_a   1.000
_cell.length_b   1.000
_cell.length_c   1.000
_cell.angle_alpha   90.00
_cell.angle_beta   90.00
_cell.angle_gamma   90.00
#
_symmetry.space_group_name_H-M   'P 1'
#
loop_
_entity.id
_entity.type
_entity.pdbx_description
1 polymer ?
#
loop_
_entity_poly.entity_id
_entity_poly.type
_entity_poly.pdbx_seq_one_letter_code
_entity_poly.pdbx_strand_id
1 'polypeptide(L)'
;MNRGALVMFFGLAAGLIAFQGWSSWRNACDGDDLSCQLAWMRQDLRLTDEQFARVVELHDRSSTRLQQLALEISRMENEFEAFEAARRSEGRVDFLEFARFVTERRRIEAAADQSARSLIAATADVMSPLQRSRYLALVAPASPSGASPD
;
A
#
# COMPACT_ATOMS: atom_id res chain seq x y z
N MET A 1 -16.15 42.89 -26.87
CA MET A 1 -15.75 41.52 -26.43
C MET A 1 -14.54 41.64 -25.52
N ASN A 2 -14.69 41.32 -24.23
CA ASN A 2 -13.67 41.53 -23.21
C ASN A 2 -12.57 40.47 -23.31
N ARG A 3 -11.42 40.87 -23.87
CA ARG A 3 -10.21 40.03 -24.03
C ARG A 3 -9.77 39.36 -22.71
N GLY A 4 -10.02 39.99 -21.57
CA GLY A 4 -9.75 39.42 -20.25
C GLY A 4 -10.58 38.19 -19.91
N ALA A 5 -11.86 38.15 -20.29
CA ALA A 5 -12.73 36.99 -20.07
C ALA A 5 -12.25 35.78 -20.90
N LEU A 6 -11.73 36.05 -22.10
CA LEU A 6 -11.23 35.01 -23.01
C LEU A 6 -9.95 34.36 -22.46
N VAL A 7 -9.00 35.17 -21.96
CA VAL A 7 -7.74 34.67 -21.36
C VAL A 7 -8.03 33.85 -20.10
N MET A 8 -8.97 34.28 -19.26
CA MET A 8 -9.38 33.55 -18.06
C MET A 8 -9.99 32.19 -18.42
N PHE A 9 -10.83 32.13 -19.46
CA PHE A 9 -11.44 30.89 -19.93
C PHE A 9 -10.41 29.90 -20.49
N PHE A 10 -9.41 30.37 -21.23
CA PHE A 10 -8.33 29.53 -21.73
C PHE A 10 -7.43 28.98 -20.61
N GLY A 11 -7.13 29.79 -19.59
CA GLY A 11 -6.38 29.32 -18.42
C GLY A 11 -7.14 28.23 -17.65
N LEU A 12 -8.46 28.40 -17.48
CA LEU A 12 -9.33 27.45 -16.77
C LEU A 12 -9.51 26.15 -17.57
N ALA A 13 -9.70 26.26 -18.89
CA ALA A 13 -9.80 25.11 -19.78
C ALA A 13 -8.50 24.31 -19.83
N ALA A 14 -7.34 24.97 -19.92
CA ALA A 14 -6.04 24.30 -19.90
C ALA A 14 -5.78 23.60 -18.55
N GLY A 15 -6.15 24.23 -17.43
CA GLY A 15 -6.05 23.63 -16.10
C GLY A 15 -6.95 22.40 -15.93
N LEU A 16 -8.19 22.45 -16.43
CA LEU A 16 -9.13 21.32 -16.41
C LEU A 16 -8.65 20.13 -17.26
N ILE A 17 -8.11 20.40 -18.45
CA ILE A 17 -7.57 19.35 -19.35
C ILE A 17 -6.33 18.70 -18.72
N ALA A 18 -5.41 19.49 -18.14
CA ALA A 18 -4.24 18.96 -17.47
C ALA A 18 -4.62 18.13 -16.23
N PHE A 19 -5.60 18.59 -15.45
CA PHE A 19 -6.09 17.86 -14.27
C PHE A 19 -6.84 16.59 -14.62
N GLN A 20 -7.68 16.60 -15.67
CA GLN A 20 -8.37 15.40 -16.16
C GLN A 20 -7.42 14.42 -16.84
N GLY A 21 -6.41 14.89 -17.56
CA GLY A 21 -5.35 14.03 -18.10
C GLY A 21 -4.53 13.38 -16.97
N TRP A 22 -4.23 14.14 -15.92
CA TRP A 22 -3.53 13.64 -14.74
C TRP A 22 -4.37 12.68 -13.91
N SER A 23 -5.65 12.96 -13.71
CA SER A 23 -6.54 12.09 -12.93
C SER A 23 -6.93 10.84 -13.71
N SER A 24 -7.16 10.93 -15.02
CA SER A 24 -7.44 9.75 -15.85
C SER A 24 -6.22 8.86 -16.00
N TRP A 25 -5.01 9.43 -16.10
CA TRP A 25 -3.77 8.64 -16.09
C TRP A 25 -3.54 7.92 -14.74
N ARG A 26 -3.97 8.50 -13.61
CA ARG A 26 -3.95 7.80 -12.31
C ARG A 26 -5.11 6.83 -12.08
N ASN A 27 -6.27 7.07 -12.69
CA ASN A 27 -7.52 6.33 -12.45
C ASN A 27 -7.91 5.39 -13.61
N ALA A 28 -7.01 5.11 -14.56
CA ALA A 28 -7.32 4.27 -15.73
C ALA A 28 -7.38 2.76 -15.42
N CYS A 29 -6.99 2.34 -14.22
CA CYS A 29 -7.10 0.96 -13.79
C CYS A 29 -8.42 0.77 -13.06
N ASP A 30 -9.32 -0.04 -13.64
CA ASP A 30 -10.44 -0.57 -12.88
C ASP A 30 -9.87 -1.36 -11.69
N GLY A 31 -10.46 -1.20 -10.50
CA GLY A 31 -9.85 -1.57 -9.22
C GLY A 31 -9.50 -3.07 -9.06
N ASP A 32 -9.96 -3.91 -9.99
CA ASP A 32 -9.76 -5.36 -9.98
C ASP A 32 -8.68 -5.86 -10.95
N ASP A 33 -8.11 -5.03 -11.84
CA ASP A 33 -7.03 -5.46 -12.73
C ASP A 33 -5.64 -5.27 -12.10
N LEU A 34 -5.12 -6.34 -11.50
CA LEU A 34 -3.78 -6.39 -10.92
C LEU A 34 -2.67 -6.06 -11.93
N SER A 35 -2.83 -6.45 -13.20
CA SER A 35 -1.82 -6.17 -14.23
C SER A 35 -1.75 -4.67 -14.53
N CYS A 36 -2.89 -3.98 -14.54
CA CYS A 36 -2.93 -2.53 -14.67
C CYS A 36 -2.31 -1.84 -13.44
N GLN A 37 -2.63 -2.31 -12.23
CA GLN A 37 -2.06 -1.76 -10.98
C GLN A 37 -0.54 -1.91 -10.89
N LEU A 38 0.03 -2.96 -11.47
CA LEU A 38 1.47 -3.21 -11.48
C LEU A 38 2.17 -2.67 -12.74
N ALA A 39 1.44 -2.05 -13.67
CA ALA A 39 2.02 -1.54 -14.92
C ALA A 39 3.16 -0.53 -14.69
N TRP A 40 3.10 0.24 -13.60
CA TRP A 40 4.18 1.14 -13.20
C TRP A 40 5.50 0.39 -12.94
N MET A 41 5.45 -0.82 -12.35
CA MET A 41 6.65 -1.62 -12.08
C MET A 41 7.33 -2.03 -13.39
N ARG A 42 6.53 -2.40 -14.39
CA ARG A 42 7.04 -2.73 -15.72
C ARG A 42 7.76 -1.54 -16.35
N GLN A 43 7.15 -0.36 -16.27
CA GLN A 43 7.69 0.86 -16.87
C GLN A 43 8.96 1.35 -16.17
N ASP A 44 8.93 1.46 -14.84
CA ASP A 44 10.02 2.06 -14.05
C ASP A 44 11.22 1.12 -13.91
N LEU A 45 10.98 -0.18 -13.77
CA LEU A 45 12.04 -1.18 -13.64
C LEU A 45 12.44 -1.78 -15.00
N ARG A 46 11.78 -1.37 -16.09
CA ARG A 46 11.99 -1.89 -17.44
C ARG A 46 11.99 -3.42 -17.47
N LEU A 47 10.98 -4.02 -16.86
CA LEU A 47 10.84 -5.48 -16.78
C LEU A 47 10.58 -6.04 -18.18
N THR A 48 11.16 -7.20 -18.48
CA THR A 48 10.75 -7.97 -19.66
C THR A 48 9.32 -8.49 -19.48
N ASP A 49 8.66 -8.89 -20.56
CA ASP A 49 7.31 -9.48 -20.48
C ASP A 49 7.27 -10.70 -19.55
N GLU A 50 8.30 -11.56 -19.62
CA GLU A 50 8.44 -12.74 -18.76
C GLU A 50 8.63 -12.36 -17.28
N GLN A 51 9.50 -11.39 -17.00
CA GLN A 51 9.70 -10.89 -15.64
C GLN A 51 8.42 -10.27 -15.09
N PHE A 52 7.71 -9.48 -15.90
CA PHE A 52 6.48 -8.83 -15.50
C PHE A 52 5.37 -9.85 -15.21
N ALA A 53 5.17 -10.83 -16.09
CA ALA A 53 4.21 -11.91 -15.87
C ALA A 53 4.49 -12.66 -14.56
N ARG A 54 5.77 -12.94 -14.27
CA ARG A 54 6.16 -13.59 -13.01
C ARG A 54 5.91 -12.72 -11.79
N VAL A 55 6.14 -11.41 -11.88
CA VAL A 55 5.83 -10.47 -10.79
C VAL A 55 4.33 -10.39 -10.53
N VAL A 56 3.50 -10.34 -11.58
CA VAL A 56 2.03 -10.37 -11.45
C VAL A 56 1.58 -11.64 -10.74
N GLU A 57 2.09 -12.81 -11.14
CA GLU A 57 1.76 -14.09 -10.50
C GLU A 57 2.14 -14.13 -9.01
N LEU A 58 3.29 -13.56 -8.64
CA LEU A 58 3.72 -13.46 -7.24
C LEU A 58 2.79 -12.56 -6.40
N HIS A 59 2.36 -11.44 -6.96
CA HIS A 59 1.42 -10.53 -6.30
C HIS A 59 0.04 -11.16 -6.18
N ASP A 60 -0.44 -11.82 -7.24
CA ASP A 60 -1.73 -12.52 -7.25
C ASP A 60 -1.79 -13.59 -6.15
N ARG A 61 -0.77 -14.45 -6.08
CA ARG A 61 -0.66 -15.49 -5.03
C ARG A 61 -0.59 -14.93 -3.63
N SER A 62 0.04 -13.76 -3.46
CA SER A 62 0.21 -13.12 -2.14
C SER A 62 -0.98 -12.25 -1.75
N SER A 63 -1.80 -11.84 -2.72
CA SER A 63 -2.91 -10.88 -2.54
C SER A 63 -3.92 -11.35 -1.51
N THR A 64 -4.39 -12.60 -1.63
CA THR A 64 -5.40 -13.16 -0.71
C THR A 64 -4.93 -13.15 0.73
N ARG A 65 -3.68 -13.58 0.98
CA ARG A 65 -3.13 -13.63 2.34
C ARG A 65 -2.95 -12.23 2.93
N LEU A 66 -2.44 -11.29 2.14
CA LEU A 66 -2.25 -9.90 2.59
C LEU A 66 -3.60 -9.20 2.84
N GLN A 67 -4.60 -9.45 2.00
CA GLN A 67 -5.96 -8.95 2.21
C GLN A 67 -6.59 -9.52 3.49
N GLN A 68 -6.43 -10.81 3.75
CA GLN A 68 -6.90 -11.43 5.00
C GLN A 68 -6.25 -10.78 6.22
N LEU A 69 -4.93 -10.58 6.20
CA LEU A 69 -4.21 -9.93 7.30
C LEU A 69 -4.64 -8.47 7.46
N ALA A 70 -4.90 -7.74 6.38
CA ALA A 70 -5.41 -6.37 6.43
C ALA A 70 -6.81 -6.30 7.07
N LEU A 71 -7.69 -7.26 6.74
CA LEU A 71 -9.02 -7.38 7.37
C LEU A 71 -8.90 -7.71 8.87
N GLU A 72 -7.97 -8.59 9.24
CA GLU A 72 -7.70 -8.92 10.64
C GLU A 72 -7.20 -7.69 11.42
N ILE A 73 -6.25 -6.93 10.85
CA ILE A 73 -5.74 -5.69 11.45
C ILE A 73 -6.89 -4.69 11.65
N SER A 74 -7.71 -4.45 10.63
CA SER A 74 -8.86 -3.53 10.73
C SER A 74 -9.87 -3.99 11.78
N ARG A 75 -10.09 -5.31 11.91
CA ARG A 75 -10.92 -5.85 12.99
C ARG A 75 -10.30 -5.56 14.37
N MET A 76 -8.99 -5.71 14.54
CA MET A 76 -8.32 -5.42 15.81
C MET A 76 -8.34 -3.94 16.16
N GLU A 77 -8.32 -3.03 15.19
CA GLU A 77 -8.51 -1.60 15.42
C GLU A 77 -9.89 -1.31 16.01
N ASN A 78 -10.95 -1.90 15.44
CA ASN A 78 -12.31 -1.78 15.99
C ASN A 78 -12.43 -2.36 17.41
N GLU A 79 -11.77 -3.49 17.67
CA GLU A 79 -11.76 -4.12 19.00
C GLU A 79 -10.99 -3.27 20.02
N PHE A 80 -9.91 -2.61 19.61
CA PHE A 80 -9.21 -1.64 20.44
C PHE A 80 -10.07 -0.42 20.79
N GLU A 81 -10.82 0.11 19.82
CA GLU A 81 -11.78 1.19 20.08
C GLU A 81 -12.84 0.79 21.10
N ALA A 82 -13.31 -0.47 21.06
CA ALA A 82 -14.25 -1.02 22.04
C ALA A 82 -13.63 -1.09 23.44
N PHE A 83 -12.37 -1.54 23.58
CA PHE A 83 -11.66 -1.50 24.87
C PHE A 83 -11.52 -0.07 25.41
N GLU A 84 -11.19 0.89 24.54
CA GLU A 84 -11.08 2.30 24.94
C GLU A 84 -12.44 2.92 25.28
N ALA A 85 -13.52 2.49 24.65
CA ALA A 85 -14.87 2.90 25.00
C ALA A 85 -15.26 2.36 26.38
N ALA A 86 -15.06 1.07 26.64
CA ALA A 86 -15.34 0.43 27.92
C ALA A 86 -14.52 1.05 29.06
N ARG A 87 -13.23 1.32 28.83
CA ARG A 87 -12.37 2.03 29.78
C ARG A 87 -12.93 3.39 30.17
N ARG A 88 -13.46 4.14 29.19
CA ARG A 88 -14.04 5.48 29.39
C ARG A 88 -15.40 5.44 30.07
N SER A 89 -16.26 4.47 29.75
CA SER A 89 -17.63 4.38 30.29
C SER A 89 -17.69 3.71 31.67
N GLU A 90 -16.93 2.65 31.88
CA GLU A 90 -17.04 1.79 33.06
C GLU A 90 -15.89 2.00 34.05
N GLY A 91 -14.84 2.71 33.63
CA GLY A 91 -13.64 2.98 34.45
C GLY A 91 -12.83 1.72 34.75
N ARG A 92 -13.09 0.61 34.05
CA ARG A 92 -12.44 -0.68 34.23
C ARG A 92 -12.00 -1.24 32.89
N VAL A 93 -10.90 -1.98 32.91
CA VAL A 93 -10.38 -2.74 31.76
C VAL A 93 -10.13 -4.16 32.26
N ASP A 94 -10.63 -5.16 31.55
CA ASP A 94 -10.21 -6.54 31.78
C ASP A 94 -8.77 -6.69 31.27
N PHE A 95 -7.82 -6.67 32.20
CA PHE A 95 -6.40 -6.76 31.87
C PHE A 95 -6.01 -8.10 31.23
N LEU A 96 -6.71 -9.20 31.55
CA LEU A 96 -6.43 -10.50 30.93
C LEU A 96 -6.90 -10.52 29.49
N GLU A 97 -8.06 -9.95 29.22
CA GLU A 97 -8.58 -9.79 27.87
C GLU A 97 -7.70 -8.86 27.03
N PHE A 98 -7.33 -7.71 27.58
CA PHE A 98 -6.43 -6.77 26.93
C PHE A 98 -5.03 -7.37 26.65
N ALA A 99 -4.49 -8.17 27.58
CA ALA A 99 -3.21 -8.85 27.37
C ALA A 99 -3.28 -9.89 26.23
N ARG A 100 -4.39 -10.62 26.11
CA ARG A 100 -4.64 -11.53 24.97
C ARG A 100 -4.73 -10.75 23.67
N PHE A 101 -5.49 -9.65 23.66
CA PHE A 101 -5.61 -8.76 22.50
C PHE A 101 -4.24 -8.25 22.02
N VAL A 102 -3.41 -7.71 22.94
CA VAL A 102 -2.07 -7.21 22.59
C VAL A 102 -1.17 -8.31 22.03
N THR A 103 -1.25 -9.52 22.58
CA THR A 103 -0.46 -10.67 22.11
C THR A 103 -0.88 -11.07 20.70
N GLU A 104 -2.19 -11.13 20.45
CA GLU A 104 -2.74 -11.47 19.14
C GLU A 104 -2.41 -10.41 18.09
N ARG A 105 -2.45 -9.13 18.47
CA ARG A 105 -2.08 -8.02 17.58
C ARG A 105 -0.63 -8.13 17.12
N ARG A 106 0.28 -8.38 18.05
CA ARG A 106 1.70 -8.60 17.73
C ARG A 106 1.90 -9.80 16.79
N ARG A 107 1.12 -10.87 16.98
CA ARG A 107 1.17 -12.06 16.12
C ARG A 107 0.76 -11.74 14.68
N ILE A 108 -0.33 -11.00 14.52
CA ILE A 108 -0.86 -10.61 13.20
C ILE A 108 0.08 -9.59 12.53
N GLU A 109 0.56 -8.58 13.25
CA GLU A 109 1.55 -7.62 12.76
C GLU A 109 2.82 -8.32 12.26
N ALA A 110 3.35 -9.27 13.04
CA ALA A 110 4.51 -10.05 12.63
C ALA A 110 4.24 -10.91 11.38
N ALA A 111 3.04 -11.50 11.27
CA ALA A 111 2.65 -12.27 10.09
C ALA A 111 2.49 -11.39 8.83
N ALA A 112 1.99 -10.16 8.99
CA ALA A 112 1.88 -9.17 7.91
C ALA A 112 3.26 -8.70 7.43
N ASP A 113 4.14 -8.31 8.34
CA ASP A 113 5.52 -7.92 8.03
C ASP A 113 6.29 -9.06 7.36
N GLN A 114 6.18 -10.29 7.89
CA GLN A 114 6.82 -11.45 7.26
C GLN A 114 6.28 -11.72 5.85
N SER A 115 4.96 -11.63 5.66
CA SER A 115 4.34 -11.85 4.34
C SER A 115 4.77 -10.79 3.33
N ALA A 116 4.83 -9.52 3.74
CA ALA A 116 5.31 -8.42 2.91
C ALA A 116 6.79 -8.59 2.54
N ARG A 117 7.66 -8.91 3.50
CA ARG A 117 9.08 -9.18 3.25
C ARG A 117 9.28 -10.35 2.30
N SER A 118 8.49 -11.42 2.45
CA SER A 118 8.55 -12.57 1.54
C SER A 118 8.15 -12.20 0.11
N LEU A 119 7.12 -11.38 -0.06
CA LEU A 119 6.71 -10.89 -1.39
C LEU A 119 7.79 -10.01 -2.01
N ILE A 120 8.36 -9.07 -1.23
CA ILE A 120 9.45 -8.19 -1.69
C ILE A 120 10.67 -9.01 -2.11
N ALA A 121 11.08 -9.98 -1.30
CA ALA A 121 12.21 -10.86 -1.63
C ALA A 121 11.95 -11.67 -2.91
N ALA A 122 10.79 -12.33 -3.01
CA ALA A 122 10.44 -13.11 -4.18
C ALA A 122 10.35 -12.25 -5.46
N THR A 123 9.84 -11.02 -5.35
CA THR A 123 9.77 -10.06 -6.46
C THR A 123 11.16 -9.60 -6.90
N ALA A 124 12.04 -9.33 -5.93
CA ALA A 124 13.43 -8.96 -6.18
C ALA A 124 14.23 -10.08 -6.86
N ASP A 125 13.92 -11.35 -6.59
CA ASP A 125 14.63 -12.50 -7.17
C ASP A 125 14.38 -12.68 -8.67
N VAL A 126 13.24 -12.20 -9.19
CA VAL A 126 12.90 -12.21 -10.62
C VAL A 126 13.74 -11.20 -11.44
N MET A 127 14.30 -10.20 -10.75
CA MET A 127 14.95 -9.05 -11.38
C MET A 127 16.46 -9.25 -11.56
N SER A 128 17.03 -8.59 -12.56
CA SER A 128 18.50 -8.45 -12.68
C SER A 128 19.07 -7.63 -11.52
N PRO A 129 20.37 -7.69 -11.22
CA PRO A 129 20.97 -6.96 -10.10
C PRO A 129 20.71 -5.44 -10.13
N LEU A 130 20.71 -4.82 -11.31
CA LEU A 130 20.43 -3.39 -11.47
C LEU A 130 18.95 -3.05 -11.28
N GLN A 131 18.04 -3.92 -11.75
CA GLN A 131 16.60 -3.74 -11.54
C GLN A 131 16.23 -3.95 -10.07
N ARG A 132 16.83 -4.96 -9.44
CA ARG A 132 16.68 -5.28 -8.02
C ARG A 132 17.07 -4.12 -7.12
N SER A 133 18.22 -3.49 -7.37
CA SER A 133 18.67 -2.36 -6.55
C SER A 133 17.71 -1.17 -6.66
N ARG A 134 17.18 -0.89 -7.87
CA ARG A 134 16.16 0.15 -8.08
C ARG A 134 14.84 -0.19 -7.39
N TYR A 135 14.38 -1.43 -7.53
CA TYR A 135 13.17 -1.90 -6.87
C TYR A 135 13.27 -1.78 -5.35
N LEU A 136 14.36 -2.28 -4.76
CA LEU A 136 14.60 -2.18 -3.32
C LEU A 136 14.68 -0.73 -2.85
N ALA A 137 15.26 0.18 -3.63
CA ALA A 137 15.27 1.60 -3.31
C ALA A 137 13.87 2.24 -3.31
N LEU A 138 12.91 1.70 -4.07
CA LEU A 138 11.51 2.17 -4.07
C LEU A 138 10.71 1.63 -2.88
N VAL A 139 10.98 0.41 -2.43
CA VAL A 139 10.25 -0.22 -1.31
C VAL A 139 10.92 -0.02 0.06
N ALA A 140 12.21 0.33 0.11
CA ALA A 140 12.95 0.55 1.36
C ALA A 140 12.55 1.79 2.19
N PRO A 141 12.06 2.93 1.64
CA PRO A 141 11.88 4.13 2.46
C PRO A 141 10.59 4.14 3.30
N ALA A 142 9.96 2.99 3.56
CA ALA A 142 8.80 2.87 4.45
C ALA A 142 9.05 1.97 5.68
N SER A 143 10.29 1.54 5.95
CA SER A 143 10.64 1.00 7.26
C SER A 143 10.88 2.15 8.23
N PRO A 144 10.00 2.42 9.23
CA PRO A 144 10.36 3.34 10.29
C PRO A 144 11.62 2.80 10.95
N SER A 145 12.69 3.58 10.88
CA SER A 145 13.90 3.43 11.67
C SER A 145 13.55 3.63 13.15
N GLY A 146 12.92 2.62 13.76
CA GLY A 146 12.79 2.49 15.20
C GLY A 146 14.00 1.78 15.77
N ALA A 147 15.17 2.44 15.71
CA ALA A 147 16.34 2.06 16.48
C ALA A 147 17.26 3.29 16.58
N SER A 148 16.94 4.18 17.50
CA SER A 148 17.97 5.05 18.10
C SER A 148 18.77 4.15 19.05
N PRO A 149 20.07 3.92 18.84
CA PRO A 149 20.91 3.37 19.88
C PRO A 149 21.25 4.49 20.86
N ASP A 150 21.01 4.23 22.14
CA ASP A 150 21.64 4.96 23.25
C ASP A 150 23.17 4.88 23.17
#